data_AF-A0AA40WCT2-F1
#
_entry.id   AF-A0AA40WCT2-F1
#
_cell.length_a   1.000
_cell.length_b   1.000
_cell.length_c   1.000
_cell.angle_alpha   90.00
_cell.angle_beta   90.00
_cell.angle_gamma   90.00
#
_symmetry.space_group_name_H-M   'P 1'
#
loop_
_entity.id
_entity.type
_entity.pdbx_description
1 polymer ?
#
loop_
_entity_poly.entity_id
_entity_poly.type
_entity_poly.pdbx_seq_one_letter_code
_entity_poly.pdbx_strand_id
1 'polypeptide(L)'
;MFKLDLTIYRNRNGIEVAPSGLIDLGGGPTGSVGNNILSCSEFSDLTFEFNSYQFISARNNKWDHSPPTFNPLDGTYRTDIHRYNLGNVDIAGHQVALNPCER
;
A
#
# COMPACT_ATOMS: atom_id res chain seq x y z
N MET A 1 0.33 -21.76 -4.78
CA MET A 1 0.61 -20.33 -4.59
C MET A 1 -0.55 -19.57 -5.21
N PHE A 2 -1.36 -18.88 -4.40
CA PHE A 2 -2.51 -18.14 -4.91
C PHE A 2 -2.03 -16.78 -5.42
N LYS A 3 -2.07 -16.60 -6.74
CA LYS A 3 -1.82 -15.32 -7.38
C LYS A 3 -3.11 -14.51 -7.31
N LEU A 4 -3.18 -13.56 -6.37
CA LEU A 4 -4.18 -12.50 -6.41
C LEU A 4 -3.53 -11.32 -7.13
N ASP A 5 -3.85 -11.15 -8.42
CA ASP A 5 -3.53 -9.92 -9.14
C ASP A 5 -4.65 -8.90 -8.87
N LEU A 6 -4.57 -8.21 -7.74
CA LEU A 6 -5.59 -7.23 -7.37
C LEU A 6 -5.35 -5.91 -8.09
N THR A 7 -6.39 -5.33 -8.69
CA THR A 7 -6.37 -3.94 -9.18
C THR A 7 -7.36 -3.12 -8.37
N ILE A 8 -6.83 -2.18 -7.59
CA ILE A 8 -7.60 -1.18 -6.86
C ILE A 8 -7.30 0.17 -7.50
N TYR A 9 -8.32 0.74 -8.14
CA TYR A 9 -8.17 1.90 -9.00
C TYR A 9 -9.31 2.89 -8.78
N ARG A 10 -8.99 4.19 -8.63
CA ARG A 10 -9.97 5.30 -8.52
C ARG A 10 -11.02 5.13 -7.42
N ASN A 11 -10.57 4.76 -6.23
CA ASN A 11 -11.41 4.75 -5.03
C ASN A 11 -11.25 6.05 -4.24
N ARG A 12 -12.07 6.27 -3.21
CA ARG A 12 -11.83 7.36 -2.25
C ARG A 12 -10.57 7.07 -1.42
N ASN A 13 -10.52 5.87 -0.84
CA ASN A 13 -9.34 5.23 -0.25
C ASN A 13 -9.16 3.87 -0.95
N GLY A 14 -7.92 3.45 -1.20
CA GLY A 14 -7.63 2.17 -1.86
C GLY A 14 -7.89 0.97 -0.95
N ILE A 15 -6.93 0.68 -0.07
CA ILE A 15 -7.03 -0.35 0.98
C ILE A 15 -6.99 0.33 2.34
N GLU A 16 -7.95 0.01 3.20
CA GLU A 16 -7.94 0.42 4.60
C GLU A 16 -7.79 -0.81 5.49
N VAL A 17 -6.73 -0.83 6.31
CA VAL A 17 -6.41 -1.96 7.20
C VAL A 17 -6.69 -1.54 8.63
N ALA A 18 -7.62 -2.26 9.29
CA ALA A 18 -7.92 -2.06 10.71
C ALA A 18 -6.68 -2.34 11.59
N PRO A 19 -6.56 -1.77 12.80
CA PRO A 19 -5.37 -1.94 13.66
C PRO A 19 -4.99 -3.40 13.97
N SER A 20 -5.98 -4.29 14.03
CA SER A 20 -5.81 -5.74 14.24
C SER A 20 -5.87 -6.57 12.94
N GLY A 21 -5.91 -5.91 11.79
CA GLY A 21 -5.95 -6.54 10.48
C GLY A 21 -4.66 -7.29 10.17
N LEU A 22 -4.79 -8.38 9.42
CA LEU A 22 -3.66 -9.11 8.84
C LEU A 22 -3.78 -8.99 7.32
N ILE A 23 -2.71 -8.53 6.68
CA ILE A 23 -2.67 -8.38 5.23
C ILE A 23 -1.27 -8.70 4.71
N ASP A 24 -1.24 -9.43 3.61
CA ASP A 24 -0.05 -9.73 2.82
C ASP A 24 -0.35 -9.34 1.38
N LEU A 25 0.23 -8.21 0.98
CA LEU A 25 0.18 -7.70 -0.38
C LEU A 25 1.39 -8.16 -1.20
N GLY A 26 2.30 -8.97 -0.66
CA GLY A 26 3.43 -9.50 -1.41
C GLY A 26 4.66 -9.83 -0.55
N GLY A 27 5.10 -11.08 -0.63
CA GLY A 27 6.32 -11.58 0.02
C GLY A 27 6.16 -11.94 1.50
N GLY A 28 4.93 -11.88 2.04
CA GLY A 28 4.62 -12.23 3.41
C GLY A 28 4.27 -13.71 3.61
N PRO A 29 3.92 -14.08 4.86
CA PRO A 29 3.67 -15.47 5.25
C PRO A 29 2.34 -16.04 4.74
N THR A 30 1.41 -15.20 4.29
CA THR A 30 0.13 -15.65 3.71
C THR A 30 0.30 -16.10 2.26
N GLY A 31 1.45 -15.79 1.64
CA GLY A 31 1.85 -16.32 0.34
C GLY A 31 1.39 -15.46 -0.84
N SER A 32 1.05 -14.19 -0.61
CA SER A 32 0.82 -13.25 -1.71
C SER A 32 2.13 -13.00 -2.43
N VAL A 33 2.07 -12.97 -3.76
CA VAL A 33 3.26 -12.87 -4.60
C VAL A 33 3.60 -11.42 -4.97
N GLY A 34 2.74 -10.48 -4.59
CA GLY A 34 2.78 -9.11 -5.07
C GLY A 34 2.01 -8.95 -6.38
N ASN A 35 2.50 -8.03 -7.21
CA ASN A 35 1.95 -7.71 -8.53
C ASN A 35 0.57 -7.03 -8.51
N ASN A 36 0.10 -6.57 -7.36
CA ASN A 36 -1.11 -5.76 -7.25
C ASN A 36 -0.89 -4.38 -7.87
N ILE A 37 -1.96 -3.76 -8.36
CA ILE A 37 -1.99 -2.37 -8.83
C ILE A 37 -2.85 -1.59 -7.85
N LEU A 38 -2.23 -0.65 -7.13
CA LEU A 38 -2.88 0.21 -6.15
C LEU A 38 -2.64 1.65 -6.63
N SER A 39 -3.66 2.27 -7.21
CA SER A 39 -3.46 3.50 -7.95
C SER A 39 -4.70 4.39 -8.01
N CYS A 40 -4.50 5.69 -8.20
CA CYS A 40 -5.56 6.68 -8.41
C CYS A 40 -6.58 6.83 -7.27
N SER A 41 -6.31 6.39 -6.04
CA SER A 41 -7.23 6.60 -4.91
C SER A 41 -7.24 8.06 -4.44
N GLU A 42 -8.39 8.74 -4.34
CA GLU A 42 -8.48 10.19 -4.06
C GLU A 42 -7.57 10.66 -2.90
N PHE A 43 -7.56 9.89 -1.82
CA PHE A 43 -6.66 10.08 -0.69
C PHE A 43 -5.41 9.21 -0.83
N SER A 44 -5.45 7.96 -0.36
CA SER A 44 -4.28 7.10 -0.32
C SER A 44 -4.60 5.69 -0.80
N ASP A 45 -3.61 5.03 -1.38
CA ASP A 45 -3.79 3.70 -1.96
C ASP A 45 -3.72 2.60 -0.90
N LEU A 46 -2.96 2.83 0.17
CA LEU A 46 -2.94 2.00 1.38
C LEU A 46 -2.97 2.89 2.63
N THR A 47 -3.94 2.62 3.51
CA THR A 47 -4.11 3.31 4.79
C THR A 47 -4.15 2.28 5.92
N PHE A 48 -3.39 2.51 6.99
CA PHE A 48 -3.36 1.61 8.14
C PHE A 48 -2.92 2.29 9.44
N GLU A 49 -3.27 1.67 10.57
CA GLU A 49 -2.88 2.10 11.91
C GLU A 49 -2.19 0.95 12.67
N PHE A 50 -0.92 0.72 12.33
CA PHE A 50 -0.11 -0.33 12.94
C PHE A 50 0.92 0.28 13.89
N ASN A 51 1.16 -0.38 15.02
CA ASN A 51 2.22 0.03 15.93
C ASN A 51 3.61 -0.34 15.38
N SER A 52 4.68 0.07 16.07
CA SER A 52 6.08 -0.11 15.63
C SER A 52 6.53 -1.57 15.48
N TYR A 53 5.80 -2.54 16.03
CA TYR A 53 6.12 -3.98 15.93
C TYR A 53 5.37 -4.67 14.79
N GLN A 54 4.41 -4.02 14.18
CA GLN A 54 3.60 -4.55 13.09
C GLN A 54 4.15 -4.07 11.75
N PHE A 55 4.06 -4.94 10.73
CA PHE A 55 4.52 -4.65 9.38
C PHE A 55 3.56 -5.21 8.33
N ILE A 56 3.45 -4.52 7.20
CA ILE A 56 2.75 -5.01 6.00
C ILE A 56 3.80 -5.49 4.99
N SER A 57 3.64 -6.70 4.48
CA SER A 57 4.41 -7.18 3.33
C SER A 57 3.72 -6.69 2.05
N ALA A 58 4.39 -5.87 1.24
CA ALA A 58 3.82 -5.29 0.02
C ALA A 58 4.81 -5.24 -1.15
N ARG A 59 5.67 -6.26 -1.25
CA ARG A 59 6.69 -6.34 -2.29
C ARG A 59 6.09 -6.51 -3.68
N ASN A 60 6.81 -6.04 -4.69
CA ASN A 60 6.48 -6.21 -6.11
C ASN A 60 5.11 -5.65 -6.54
N ASN A 61 4.54 -4.70 -5.79
CA ASN A 61 3.30 -4.02 -6.15
C ASN A 61 3.57 -2.77 -7.00
N LYS A 62 2.53 -2.34 -7.71
CA LYS A 62 2.54 -1.14 -8.55
C LYS A 62 1.75 -0.03 -7.88
N TRP A 63 2.37 1.13 -7.78
CA TRP A 63 1.88 2.30 -7.06
C TRP A 63 1.84 3.53 -7.97
N ASP A 64 1.28 4.65 -7.52
CA ASP A 64 1.31 5.88 -8.31
C ASP A 64 2.72 6.47 -8.39
N HIS A 65 3.55 6.26 -7.37
CA HIS A 65 4.93 6.74 -7.34
C HIS A 65 5.99 5.63 -7.20
N SER A 66 7.22 5.94 -7.60
CA SER A 66 8.39 5.07 -7.48
C SER A 66 9.63 5.89 -7.02
N PRO A 67 10.03 5.84 -5.73
CA PRO A 67 9.43 5.01 -4.67
C PRO A 67 8.03 5.49 -4.24
N PRO A 68 7.18 4.57 -3.74
CA PRO A 68 5.92 4.94 -3.09
C PRO A 68 6.14 6.02 -2.04
N THR A 69 5.32 7.04 -2.10
CA THR A 69 5.29 8.14 -1.16
C THR A 69 4.60 7.72 0.12
N PHE A 70 5.14 8.19 1.25
CA PHE A 70 4.53 8.06 2.56
C PHE A 70 4.05 9.43 3.00
N ASN A 71 2.93 9.49 3.71
CA ASN A 71 2.52 10.71 4.37
C ASN A 71 3.67 11.25 5.25
N PRO A 72 3.95 12.57 5.21
CA PRO A 72 4.57 13.19 6.37
C PRO A 72 3.58 13.06 7.54
N LEU A 73 4.11 12.92 8.76
CA LEU A 73 3.30 12.75 9.98
C LEU A 73 2.36 13.95 10.25
N ASP A 74 2.35 14.98 9.39
CA ASP A 74 1.59 16.22 9.47
C ASP A 74 0.22 16.19 8.74
N GLY A 75 -0.18 15.03 8.18
CA GLY A 75 -1.59 14.75 7.89
C GLY A 75 -2.09 15.10 6.48
N THR A 76 -1.20 15.23 5.49
CA THR A 76 -1.65 15.26 4.09
C THR A 76 -2.08 13.86 3.64
N TYR A 77 -3.33 13.75 3.17
CA TYR A 77 -3.98 12.49 2.82
C TYR A 77 -3.73 12.07 1.35
N ARG A 78 -2.74 12.62 0.65
CA ARG A 78 -2.52 12.40 -0.80
C ARG A 78 -1.18 11.73 -1.07
N THR A 79 -1.03 10.49 -0.64
CA THR A 79 0.20 9.70 -0.78
C THR A 79 -0.14 8.26 -1.11
N ASP A 80 0.80 7.50 -1.65
CA ASP A 80 0.58 6.07 -1.90
C ASP A 80 0.24 5.32 -0.60
N ILE A 81 0.97 5.64 0.47
CA ILE A 81 0.88 4.96 1.76
C ILE A 81 0.66 5.96 2.89
N HIS A 82 -0.50 5.88 3.54
CA HIS A 82 -0.83 6.64 4.74
C HIS A 82 -0.74 5.76 5.99
N ARG A 83 0.17 6.10 6.89
CA ARG A 83 0.29 5.45 8.21
C ARG A 83 -0.10 6.42 9.32
N TYR A 84 -1.02 5.98 10.18
CA TYR A 84 -1.42 6.74 11.37
C TYR A 84 -0.46 6.58 12.55
N ASN A 85 0.44 5.59 12.50
CA ASN A 85 1.38 5.27 13.58
C ASN A 85 2.70 4.69 13.00
N LEU A 86 3.62 4.23 13.85
CA LEU A 86 5.01 3.87 13.50
C LEU A 86 5.19 2.50 12.81
N GLY A 87 4.11 1.86 12.36
CA GLY A 87 4.18 0.63 11.58
C GLY A 87 4.90 0.82 10.24
N ASN A 88 5.46 -0.27 9.73
CA ASN A 88 6.28 -0.27 8.51
C ASN A 88 5.62 -1.06 7.37
N VAL A 89 5.99 -0.73 6.14
CA VAL A 89 5.57 -1.45 4.94
C VAL A 89 6.82 -1.84 4.15
N ASP A 90 6.95 -3.13 3.82
CA ASP A 90 8.00 -3.61 2.94
C ASP A 90 7.57 -3.46 1.48
N ILE A 91 8.10 -2.43 0.84
CA ILE A 91 7.83 -2.05 -0.55
C ILE A 91 8.96 -2.47 -1.50
N ALA A 92 9.81 -3.44 -1.13
CA ALA A 92 10.91 -3.86 -2.00
C ALA A 92 10.38 -4.36 -3.36
N GLY A 93 11.06 -3.96 -4.44
CA GLY A 93 10.66 -4.31 -5.81
C GLY A 93 9.40 -3.60 -6.31
N HIS A 94 8.96 -2.52 -5.66
CA HIS A 94 7.87 -1.68 -6.16
C HIS A 94 8.12 -1.21 -7.59
N GLN A 95 7.03 -0.99 -8.32
CA GLN A 95 7.03 -0.44 -9.67
C GLN A 95 6.00 0.69 -9.76
N VAL A 96 6.08 1.50 -10.81
CA VAL A 96 5.00 2.43 -11.14
C VAL A 96 3.83 1.69 -11.81
N ALA A 97 2.60 2.07 -11.48
CA ALA A 97 1.40 1.62 -12.16
C ALA A 97 1.40 2.07 -13.63
N LEU A 98 0.64 1.38 -14.49
CA LEU A 98 0.55 1.74 -15.92
C LEU A 98 -0.11 3.11 -16.14
N ASN A 99 -1.05 3.48 -15.27
CA ASN A 99 -1.79 4.73 -15.33
C ASN A 99 -1.77 5.41 -13.95
N PRO A 100 -0.59 5.87 -13.48
CA PRO A 100 -0.48 6.49 -12.18
C PRO A 100 -1.17 7.86 -12.19
N CYS A 101 -1.73 8.27 -11.06
CA CYS A 101 -2.23 9.63 -10.87
C CYS A 101 -1.19 10.45 -10.09
N GLU A 102 -0.80 11.60 -10.62
CA GLU A 102 -0.03 12.58 -9.83
C GLU A 102 -0.94 13.20 -8.76
N ARG A 103 -0.53 13.11 -7.49
CA ARG A 103 -1.27 13.67 -6.34
C ARG A 103 -0.34 14.38 -5.37
#